data_AF-A0A3D2UV32-F1
#
_entry.id   AF-A0A3D2UV32-F1
#
_cell.length_a   1.000
_cell.length_b   1.000
_cell.length_c   1.000
_cell.angle_alpha   90.00
_cell.angle_beta   90.00
_cell.angle_gamma   90.00
#
_symmetry.space_group_name_H-M   'P 1'
#
loop_
_entity.id
_entity.type
_entity.pdbx_description
1 polymer ?
#
loop_
_entity_poly.entity_id
_entity_poly.type
_entity_poly.pdbx_seq_one_letter_code
_entity_poly.pdbx_strand_id
1 'polypeptide(L)'
;MEHHESQNETRLDEFFEMFDAVEDDIAELVSDENEEPRQIGGYECLFIAFSNLRLYCENSGIRLKQIEDQYKELKKSQIDEESGTLAVHEDLDENNEVVNFCKLLEQIEDSFSALEKRCEKSGEVFDEWACVLIMYSYLRNYCVKEKVDFEKLLKEISHLHSEIDKDENS
;
A
#
# COMPACT_ATOMS: atom_id res chain seq x y z
N MET A 1 6.20 16.16 -25.66
CA MET A 1 6.22 14.72 -25.31
C MET A 1 7.11 14.53 -24.09
N GLU A 2 8.33 15.08 -24.11
CA GLU A 2 9.30 15.06 -22.99
C GLU A 2 8.77 15.53 -21.62
N HIS A 3 7.91 16.56 -21.55
CA HIS A 3 7.41 17.07 -20.26
C HIS A 3 6.50 16.11 -19.48
N HIS A 4 5.84 15.14 -20.14
CA HIS A 4 4.94 14.19 -19.47
C HIS A 4 5.70 12.94 -19.00
N GLU A 5 6.73 12.51 -19.73
CA GLU A 5 7.60 11.40 -19.31
C GLU A 5 8.39 11.78 -18.05
N SER A 6 8.97 12.99 -18.01
CA SER A 6 9.73 13.46 -16.84
C SER A 6 8.86 13.60 -15.58
N GLN A 7 7.57 13.93 -15.72
CA GLN A 7 6.65 14.04 -14.58
C GLN A 7 6.23 12.68 -14.05
N ASN A 8 6.08 11.68 -14.93
CA ASN A 8 5.73 10.33 -14.53
C ASN A 8 6.88 9.64 -13.80
N GLU A 9 8.11 9.82 -14.29
CA GLU A 9 9.33 9.32 -13.63
C GLU A 9 9.45 9.86 -12.20
N THR A 10 9.34 11.18 -12.01
CA THR A 10 9.41 11.78 -10.66
C THR A 10 8.34 11.25 -9.72
N ARG A 11 7.11 11.04 -10.20
CA ARG A 11 6.02 10.51 -9.37
C ARG A 11 6.24 9.06 -8.98
N LEU A 12 6.78 8.25 -9.89
CA LEU A 12 7.15 6.88 -9.60
C LEU A 12 8.28 6.82 -8.57
N ASP A 13 9.31 7.66 -8.71
CA ASP A 13 10.38 7.76 -7.72
C ASP A 13 9.81 8.12 -6.34
N GLU A 14 8.97 9.15 -6.25
CA GLU A 14 8.28 9.53 -5.00
C GLU A 14 7.39 8.41 -4.43
N PHE A 15 6.74 7.62 -5.30
CA PHE A 15 5.92 6.48 -4.88
C PHE A 15 6.78 5.38 -4.26
N PHE A 16 7.89 5.02 -4.90
CA PHE A 16 8.77 3.96 -4.41
C PHE A 16 9.53 4.40 -3.16
N GLU A 17 9.93 5.67 -3.05
CA GLU A 17 10.47 6.21 -1.80
C GLU A 17 9.46 6.07 -0.63
N MET A 18 8.17 6.30 -0.88
CA MET A 18 7.13 6.07 0.12
C MET A 18 6.95 4.59 0.45
N PHE A 19 7.02 3.71 -0.55
CA PHE A 19 6.91 2.28 -0.34
C PHE A 19 8.07 1.75 0.51
N ASP A 20 9.31 2.13 0.19
CA ASP A 20 10.52 1.78 0.94
C ASP A 20 10.44 2.31 2.38
N ALA A 21 9.94 3.54 2.58
CA ALA A 21 9.76 4.11 3.91
C ALA A 21 8.79 3.29 4.79
N VAL A 22 7.76 2.66 4.21
CA VAL A 22 6.87 1.75 4.96
C VAL A 22 7.64 0.52 5.46
N GLU A 23 8.52 -0.04 4.65
CA GLU A 23 9.36 -1.18 5.03
C GLU A 23 10.34 -0.81 6.15
N ASP A 24 10.99 0.35 6.00
CA ASP A 24 11.92 0.89 6.99
C ASP A 24 11.24 1.18 8.32
N ASP A 25 10.07 1.83 8.31
CA ASP A 25 9.26 2.12 9.51
C ASP A 25 8.91 0.82 10.27
N ILE A 26 8.52 -0.23 9.55
CA ILE A 26 8.18 -1.53 10.15
C ILE A 26 9.46 -2.20 10.70
N ALA A 27 10.55 -2.18 9.95
CA ALA A 27 11.81 -2.77 10.37
C ALA A 27 12.37 -2.11 11.64
N GLU A 28 12.30 -0.78 11.74
CA GLU A 28 12.72 -0.03 12.92
C GLU A 28 11.92 -0.45 14.16
N LEU A 29 10.60 -0.60 14.03
CA LEU A 29 9.71 -0.97 15.13
C LEU A 29 9.86 -2.42 15.59
N VAL A 30 10.34 -3.30 14.71
CA VAL A 30 10.61 -4.72 14.99
C VAL A 30 12.04 -4.95 15.50
N SER A 31 12.94 -3.98 15.31
CA SER A 31 14.35 -4.14 15.71
C SER A 31 14.52 -4.25 17.24
N ASP A 32 15.30 -5.24 17.66
CA ASP A 32 15.60 -5.62 19.06
C ASP A 32 16.53 -4.60 19.78
N GLU A 33 16.85 -3.46 19.14
CA GLU A 33 17.74 -2.43 19.71
C GLU A 33 17.02 -1.50 20.71
N ASN A 34 15.69 -1.58 20.82
CA ASN A 34 14.92 -0.89 21.85
C ASN A 34 14.73 -1.79 23.08
N GLU A 35 15.21 -1.36 24.27
CA GLU A 35 15.16 -2.12 25.54
C GLU A 35 13.74 -2.56 25.98
N GLU A 36 12.69 -1.99 25.37
CA GLU A 36 11.34 -2.55 25.39
C GLU A 36 10.88 -2.82 23.95
N PRO A 37 10.60 -4.08 23.56
CA PRO A 37 10.03 -4.37 22.25
C PRO A 37 8.68 -3.66 22.15
N ARG A 38 8.58 -2.67 21.25
CA ARG A 38 7.28 -2.14 20.84
C ARG A 38 6.60 -3.27 20.09
N GLN A 39 5.76 -4.03 20.79
CA GLN A 39 4.96 -5.09 20.17
C GLN A 39 4.00 -4.45 19.17
N ILE A 40 4.43 -4.31 17.92
CA ILE A 40 3.55 -4.04 16.80
C ILE A 40 3.02 -5.37 16.27
N GLY A 41 1.74 -5.41 15.94
CA GLY A 41 1.08 -6.53 15.27
C GLY A 41 0.74 -6.20 13.82
N GLY A 42 -0.03 -7.07 13.17
CA GLY A 42 -0.44 -6.86 11.78
C GLY A 42 -1.35 -5.65 11.58
N TYR A 43 -2.09 -5.26 12.63
CA TYR A 43 -2.92 -4.04 12.59
C TYR A 43 -2.07 -2.78 12.51
N GLU A 44 -1.02 -2.68 13.32
CA GLU A 44 -0.09 -1.55 13.31
C GLU A 44 0.65 -1.45 11.98
N CYS A 45 1.07 -2.58 11.38
CA CYS A 45 1.66 -2.58 10.04
C CYS A 45 0.68 -2.05 8.97
N LEU A 46 -0.58 -2.48 9.02
CA LEU A 46 -1.64 -1.94 8.14
C LEU A 46 -1.86 -0.45 8.36
N PHE A 47 -1.81 0.01 9.61
CA PHE A 47 -1.95 1.42 9.96
C PHE A 47 -0.83 2.26 9.33
N ILE A 48 0.43 1.82 9.47
CA ILE A 48 1.60 2.48 8.90
C ILE A 48 1.47 2.56 7.37
N ALA A 49 1.18 1.42 6.71
CA ALA A 49 1.10 1.37 5.26
C ALA A 49 -0.05 2.23 4.69
N PHE A 50 -1.25 2.17 5.28
CA PHE A 50 -2.35 3.02 4.82
C PHE A 50 -2.17 4.49 5.18
N SER A 51 -1.47 4.80 6.27
CA SER A 51 -1.11 6.18 6.63
C SER A 51 -0.18 6.79 5.59
N ASN A 52 0.91 6.10 5.26
CA ASN A 52 1.88 6.53 4.24
C ASN A 52 1.24 6.63 2.86
N LEU A 53 0.49 5.60 2.43
CA LEU A 53 -0.22 5.61 1.14
C LEU A 53 -1.22 6.77 1.05
N ARG A 54 -1.92 7.08 2.15
CA ARG A 54 -2.86 8.19 2.18
C ARG A 54 -2.18 9.53 2.04
N LEU A 55 -1.12 9.79 2.83
CA LEU A 55 -0.36 11.03 2.75
C LEU A 55 0.21 11.22 1.34
N TYR A 56 0.75 10.15 0.76
CA TYR A 56 1.18 10.15 -0.63
C TYR A 56 0.05 10.55 -1.58
N CYS A 57 -1.11 9.90 -1.49
CA CYS A 57 -2.26 10.21 -2.34
C CYS A 57 -2.72 11.67 -2.20
N GLU A 58 -2.73 12.22 -0.99
CA GLU A 58 -3.08 13.62 -0.73
C GLU A 58 -2.07 14.57 -1.39
N ASN A 59 -0.76 14.28 -1.31
CA ASN A 59 0.30 15.06 -1.94
C ASN A 59 0.28 14.97 -3.48
N SER A 60 0.05 13.78 -4.03
CA SER A 60 -0.05 13.54 -5.48
C SER A 60 -1.37 14.00 -6.10
N GLY A 61 -2.33 14.45 -5.29
CA GLY A 61 -3.67 14.83 -5.76
C GLY A 61 -4.56 13.65 -6.20
N ILE A 62 -4.17 12.43 -5.82
CA ILE A 62 -4.92 11.20 -6.05
C ILE A 62 -6.01 11.09 -4.98
N ARG A 63 -7.28 11.08 -5.38
CA ARG A 63 -8.37 10.93 -4.41
C ARG A 63 -8.58 9.46 -4.08
N LEU A 64 -8.57 9.12 -2.79
CA LEU A 64 -8.85 7.77 -2.28
C LEU A 64 -10.12 7.16 -2.87
N LYS A 65 -11.17 7.96 -3.05
CA LYS A 65 -12.43 7.54 -3.69
C LYS A 65 -12.22 6.95 -5.09
N GLN A 66 -11.32 7.54 -5.89
CA GLN A 66 -11.04 7.04 -7.24
C GLN A 66 -10.35 5.68 -7.20
N ILE A 67 -9.43 5.48 -6.26
CA ILE A 67 -8.76 4.20 -6.05
C ILE A 67 -9.79 3.15 -5.59
N GLU A 68 -10.66 3.51 -4.64
CA GLU A 68 -11.74 2.63 -4.16
C GLU A 68 -12.71 2.19 -5.25
N ASP A 69 -13.12 3.12 -6.12
CA ASP A 69 -14.05 2.84 -7.21
C ASP A 69 -13.39 1.86 -8.20
N GLN A 70 -12.12 2.09 -8.58
CA GLN A 70 -11.36 1.17 -9.43
C GLN A 70 -11.11 -0.20 -8.78
N TYR A 71 -10.77 -0.25 -7.49
CA TYR A 71 -10.65 -1.50 -6.74
C TYR A 71 -11.95 -2.32 -6.79
N LYS A 72 -13.11 -1.67 -6.59
CA LYS A 72 -14.43 -2.33 -6.65
C LYS A 72 -14.75 -2.84 -8.05
N GLU A 73 -14.33 -2.12 -9.10
CA GLU A 73 -14.48 -2.55 -10.49
C GLU A 73 -13.61 -3.77 -10.79
N LEU A 74 -12.32 -3.73 -10.44
CA LEU A 74 -11.39 -4.86 -10.59
C LEU A 74 -11.88 -6.11 -9.85
N LYS A 75 -12.39 -5.95 -8.63
CA LYS A 75 -12.92 -7.07 -7.86
C LYS A 75 -14.15 -7.69 -8.51
N LYS A 76 -15.01 -6.89 -9.17
CA LYS A 76 -16.16 -7.41 -9.92
C LYS A 76 -15.71 -8.20 -11.14
N SER A 77 -14.72 -7.71 -11.90
CA SER A 77 -14.20 -8.43 -13.07
C SER A 77 -13.46 -9.71 -12.70
N GLN A 78 -12.77 -9.75 -11.55
CA GLN A 78 -12.06 -10.94 -11.07
C GLN A 78 -12.99 -12.02 -10.51
N ILE A 79 -14.24 -11.72 -10.16
CA ILE A 79 -15.22 -12.75 -9.78
C ILE A 79 -15.63 -13.61 -11.00
N ASP A 80 -15.45 -13.07 -12.22
CA ASP A 80 -15.77 -13.76 -13.47
C ASP A 80 -14.58 -14.52 -14.09
N GLU A 81 -13.34 -14.30 -13.63
CA GLU A 81 -12.13 -15.00 -14.07
C GLU A 81 -11.46 -15.75 -12.90
N GLU A 82 -11.32 -17.07 -13.01
CA GLU A 82 -10.91 -18.03 -11.96
C GLU A 82 -9.45 -17.87 -11.43
N SER A 83 -8.80 -16.73 -11.65
CA SER A 83 -7.43 -16.44 -11.23
C SER A 83 -7.30 -14.98 -10.80
N GLY A 84 -7.42 -14.73 -9.49
CA GLY A 84 -7.28 -13.39 -8.93
C GLY A 84 -5.83 -12.92 -9.00
N THR A 85 -5.49 -12.08 -9.98
CA THR A 85 -4.16 -11.45 -10.17
C THR A 85 -3.72 -10.57 -8.98
N LEU A 86 -4.55 -10.42 -7.94
CA LEU A 86 -4.32 -9.61 -6.74
C LEU A 86 -4.64 -10.40 -5.44
N ALA A 87 -4.64 -11.73 -5.51
CA ALA A 87 -4.89 -12.56 -4.34
C ALA A 87 -3.68 -12.55 -3.40
N VAL A 88 -3.92 -12.29 -2.12
CA VAL A 88 -2.91 -12.46 -1.06
C VAL A 88 -2.70 -13.96 -0.86
N HIS A 89 -1.46 -14.45 -1.03
CA HIS A 89 -1.17 -15.90 -0.95
C HIS A 89 -1.67 -16.53 0.37
N GLU A 90 -2.05 -17.81 0.30
CA GLU A 90 -2.65 -18.56 1.41
C GLU A 90 -1.64 -18.93 2.52
N ASP A 91 -0.34 -19.02 2.22
CA ASP A 91 0.74 -19.49 3.15
C ASP A 91 1.19 -18.43 4.19
N LEU A 92 0.22 -17.85 4.89
CA LEU A 92 0.46 -17.00 6.06
C LEU A 92 0.54 -17.85 7.33
N ASP A 93 1.49 -17.54 8.21
CA ASP A 93 1.65 -18.19 9.52
C ASP A 93 0.77 -17.47 10.54
N GLU A 94 -0.31 -18.09 11.00
CA GLU A 94 -1.26 -17.50 11.96
C GLU A 94 -0.60 -16.97 13.26
N ASN A 95 0.64 -17.37 13.58
CA ASN A 95 1.34 -16.95 14.79
C ASN A 95 2.32 -15.78 14.58
N ASN A 96 2.46 -15.25 13.37
CA ASN A 96 3.43 -14.20 13.08
C ASN A 96 2.87 -13.14 12.13
N GLU A 97 1.98 -12.30 12.66
CA GLU A 97 1.28 -11.24 11.93
C GLU A 97 2.23 -10.27 11.20
N VAL A 98 3.34 -9.89 11.83
CA VAL A 98 4.31 -8.97 11.23
C VAL A 98 5.05 -9.64 10.07
N VAL A 99 5.52 -10.88 10.23
CA VAL A 99 6.14 -11.63 9.12
C VAL A 99 5.14 -11.83 7.97
N ASN A 100 3.86 -12.07 8.28
CA ASN A 100 2.82 -12.15 7.26
C ASN A 100 2.63 -10.85 6.51
N PHE A 101 2.77 -9.71 7.20
CA PHE A 101 2.73 -8.41 6.57
C PHE A 101 3.97 -8.15 5.71
N CYS A 102 5.19 -8.51 6.15
CA CYS A 102 6.38 -8.40 5.31
C CYS A 102 6.23 -9.23 4.01
N LYS A 103 5.71 -10.45 4.09
CA LYS A 103 5.38 -11.25 2.90
C LYS A 103 4.33 -10.60 1.98
N LEU A 104 3.45 -9.76 2.52
CA LEU A 104 2.50 -8.99 1.72
C LEU A 104 3.21 -7.88 0.95
N LEU A 105 4.18 -7.19 1.57
CA LEU A 105 4.99 -6.17 0.90
C LEU A 105 5.81 -6.80 -0.23
N GLU A 106 6.46 -7.94 0.00
CA GLU A 106 7.16 -8.71 -1.04
C GLU A 106 6.23 -9.05 -2.24
N GLN A 107 4.97 -9.42 -1.98
CA GLN A 107 3.99 -9.69 -3.06
C GLN A 107 3.62 -8.42 -3.85
N ILE A 108 3.60 -7.28 -3.18
CA ILE A 108 3.33 -5.99 -3.81
C ILE A 108 4.51 -5.62 -4.72
N GLU A 109 5.75 -5.76 -4.26
CA GLU A 109 6.96 -5.53 -5.05
C GLU A 109 7.05 -6.44 -6.28
N ASP A 110 6.77 -7.73 -6.10
CA ASP A 110 6.70 -8.71 -7.20
C ASP A 110 5.66 -8.30 -8.24
N SER A 111 4.54 -7.71 -7.79
CA SER A 111 3.48 -7.21 -8.67
C SER A 111 3.90 -5.95 -9.43
N PHE A 112 4.66 -5.05 -8.81
CA PHE A 112 5.27 -3.91 -9.51
C PHE A 112 6.25 -4.38 -10.58
N SER A 113 7.13 -5.32 -10.24
CA SER A 113 8.09 -5.92 -11.17
C SER A 113 7.39 -6.63 -12.35
N ALA A 114 6.27 -7.30 -12.09
CA ALA A 114 5.47 -7.95 -13.13
C ALA A 114 4.77 -6.92 -14.03
N LEU A 115 4.25 -5.84 -13.45
CA LEU A 115 3.63 -4.73 -14.17
C LEU A 115 4.65 -4.03 -15.09
N GLU A 116 5.83 -3.68 -14.58
CA GLU A 116 6.90 -3.05 -15.35
C GLU A 116 7.28 -3.89 -16.58
N LYS A 117 7.61 -5.18 -16.37
CA LYS A 117 7.94 -6.12 -17.46
C LYS A 117 6.82 -6.29 -18.48
N ARG A 118 5.56 -6.13 -18.06
CA ARG A 118 4.41 -6.17 -18.97
C ARG A 118 4.37 -4.91 -19.82
N CYS A 119 4.50 -3.73 -19.21
CA CYS A 119 4.52 -2.43 -19.89
C CYS A 119 5.66 -2.35 -20.91
N GLU A 120 6.86 -2.84 -20.58
CA GLU A 120 7.99 -2.95 -21.52
C GLU A 120 7.65 -3.78 -22.77
N LYS A 121 6.84 -4.84 -22.62
CA LYS A 121 6.45 -5.74 -23.72
C LYS A 121 5.29 -5.21 -24.54
N SER A 122 4.29 -4.60 -23.90
CA SER A 122 3.09 -4.08 -24.55
C SER A 122 3.29 -2.68 -25.16
N GLY A 123 4.31 -1.95 -24.71
CA GLY A 123 4.47 -0.52 -24.99
C GLY A 123 3.47 0.35 -24.22
N GLU A 124 2.78 -0.21 -23.23
CA GLU A 124 1.96 0.55 -22.29
C GLU A 124 2.85 1.36 -21.34
N VAL A 125 2.28 2.42 -20.77
CA VAL A 125 3.00 3.25 -19.80
C VAL A 125 2.99 2.56 -18.44
N PHE A 126 4.16 2.44 -17.84
CA PHE A 126 4.28 2.15 -16.41
C PHE A 126 4.05 3.45 -15.65
N ASP A 127 2.97 3.54 -14.87
CA ASP A 127 2.58 4.78 -14.21
C ASP A 127 2.29 4.63 -12.72
N GLU A 128 2.39 5.75 -12.02
CA GLU A 128 2.10 5.90 -10.58
C GLU A 128 0.72 5.35 -10.22
N TRP A 129 -0.29 5.62 -11.06
CA TRP A 129 -1.65 5.24 -10.79
C TRP A 129 -1.82 3.72 -10.67
N ALA A 130 -1.20 2.97 -11.58
CA ALA A 130 -1.21 1.51 -11.55
C ALA A 130 -0.51 0.96 -10.31
N CYS A 131 0.63 1.54 -9.90
CA CYS A 131 1.34 1.13 -8.69
C CYS A 131 0.53 1.40 -7.42
N VAL A 132 -0.05 2.61 -7.29
CA VAL A 132 -0.96 2.97 -6.18
C VAL A 132 -2.14 2.00 -6.09
N LEU A 133 -2.74 1.66 -7.24
CA LEU A 133 -3.88 0.74 -7.28
C LEU A 133 -3.48 -0.69 -6.87
N ILE A 134 -2.30 -1.17 -7.27
CA ILE A 134 -1.76 -2.47 -6.85
C ILE A 134 -1.57 -2.49 -5.33
N MET A 135 -0.80 -1.55 -4.77
CA MET A 135 -0.54 -1.49 -3.33
C MET A 135 -1.85 -1.43 -2.53
N TYR A 136 -2.76 -0.52 -2.90
CA TYR A 136 -4.05 -0.40 -2.26
C TYR A 136 -4.85 -1.71 -2.30
N SER A 137 -4.85 -2.40 -3.45
CA SER A 137 -5.61 -3.63 -3.62
C SER A 137 -5.10 -4.76 -2.73
N TYR A 138 -3.79 -4.94 -2.63
CA TYR A 138 -3.17 -5.93 -1.75
C TYR A 138 -3.45 -5.63 -0.29
N LEU A 139 -3.22 -4.40 0.16
CA LEU A 139 -3.53 -3.97 1.53
C LEU A 139 -5.02 -4.15 1.87
N ARG A 140 -5.91 -3.79 0.94
CA ARG A 140 -7.35 -3.93 1.13
C ARG A 140 -7.78 -5.39 1.21
N ASN A 141 -7.19 -6.25 0.38
CA ASN A 141 -7.43 -7.69 0.40
C ASN A 141 -6.88 -8.33 1.69
N TYR A 142 -5.74 -7.85 2.18
CA TYR A 142 -5.18 -8.26 3.46
C TYR A 142 -6.11 -7.90 4.63
N CYS A 143 -6.70 -6.69 4.65
CA CYS A 143 -7.74 -6.35 5.64
C CYS A 143 -8.91 -7.34 5.61
N VAL A 144 -9.35 -7.78 4.43
CA VAL A 144 -10.45 -8.75 4.31
C VAL A 144 -10.03 -10.10 4.88
N LYS A 145 -8.80 -10.55 4.58
CA LYS A 145 -8.24 -11.81 5.07
C LYS A 145 -8.14 -11.83 6.61
N GLU A 146 -7.54 -10.79 7.18
CA GLU A 146 -7.35 -10.63 8.61
C GLU A 146 -8.60 -10.12 9.36
N LYS A 147 -9.73 -9.94 8.66
CA LYS A 147 -11.00 -9.44 9.20
C LYS A 147 -10.88 -8.09 9.90
N VAL A 148 -9.97 -7.24 9.42
CA VAL A 148 -9.76 -5.88 9.90
C VAL A 148 -10.90 -4.98 9.41
N ASP A 149 -11.48 -4.21 10.34
CA ASP A 149 -12.46 -3.17 10.01
C ASP A 149 -11.75 -1.98 9.34
N PHE A 150 -11.79 -1.98 8.02
CA PHE A 150 -11.15 -0.96 7.20
C PHE A 150 -11.74 0.44 7.38
N GLU A 151 -13.05 0.57 7.60
CA GLU A 151 -13.66 1.89 7.82
C GLU A 151 -13.16 2.49 9.13
N LYS A 152 -13.04 1.65 10.17
CA LYS A 152 -12.43 2.03 11.43
C LYS A 152 -10.96 2.41 11.27
N LEU A 153 -10.17 1.60 10.55
CA LEU A 153 -8.76 1.87 10.28
C LEU A 153 -8.57 3.24 9.61
N LEU A 154 -9.29 3.52 8.52
CA LEU A 154 -9.22 4.81 7.84
C LEU A 154 -9.64 5.98 8.73
N LYS A 155 -10.61 5.78 9.62
CA LYS A 155 -11.05 6.81 10.56
C LYS A 155 -9.98 7.13 11.59
N GLU A 156 -9.30 6.11 12.12
CA GLU A 156 -8.18 6.30 13.06
C GLU A 156 -7.00 7.03 12.41
N ILE A 157 -6.64 6.65 11.18
CA ILE A 157 -5.63 7.37 10.38
C ILE A 157 -6.04 8.83 10.16
N SER A 158 -7.31 9.07 9.78
CA SER A 158 -7.85 10.43 9.61
C SER A 158 -7.73 11.28 10.86
N HIS A 159 -8.00 10.67 12.02
CA HIS A 159 -7.92 11.35 13.29
C HIS A 159 -6.48 11.76 13.58
N LEU A 160 -5.53 10.83 13.45
CA LEU A 160 -4.12 11.07 13.68
C LEU A 160 -3.57 12.19 12.78
N HIS A 161 -3.82 12.12 11.46
CA HIS A 161 -3.38 13.17 10.53
C HIS A 161 -3.95 14.53 10.91
N SER A 162 -5.24 14.59 11.31
CA SER A 162 -5.86 15.85 11.74
C SER A 162 -5.33 16.42 13.07
N GLU A 163 -4.70 15.59 13.91
CA GLU A 163 -4.05 16.04 15.14
C GLU A 163 -2.66 16.60 14.83
N ILE A 164 -1.89 15.91 13.99
CA ILE A 164 -0.59 16.39 13.51
C ILE A 164 -0.73 17.76 12.83
N ASP A 165 -1.72 17.92 11.94
CA ASP A 165 -1.99 19.20 11.26
C ASP A 165 -2.28 20.35 12.25
N LYS A 166 -2.89 20.07 13.39
CA LYS A 166 -3.19 21.10 14.40
C LYS A 166 -1.95 21.48 15.20
N ASP A 167 -1.08 20.51 15.46
CA ASP A 167 0.16 20.72 16.20
C ASP A 167 1.21 21.44 15.35
N GLU A 168 1.26 21.21 14.04
CA GLU A 168 2.15 21.94 13.12
C GLU A 168 1.69 23.40 12.85
N ASN A 169 0.40 23.68 13.03
CA ASN A 169 -0.19 25.00 12.83
C ASN A 169 -0.40 25.82 14.14
N SER A 170 0.13 25.35 15.29
CA SER A 170 0.05 26.01 16.60
C SER A 170 1.34 26.73 17.00
#